data_AF-A0A0A0LJP2-F1
#
_entry.id   AF-A0A0A0LJP2-F1
#
_cell.length_a   1.000
_cell.length_b   1.000
_cell.length_c   1.000
_cell.angle_alpha   90.00
_cell.angle_beta   90.00
_cell.angle_gamma   90.00
#
_symmetry.space_group_name_H-M   'P 1'
#
loop_
_entity.id
_entity.type
_entity.pdbx_description
1 polymer ?
#
loop_
_entity_poly.entity_id
_entity_poly.type
_entity_poly.pdbx_seq_one_letter_code
_entity_poly.pdbx_strand_id
1 'polypeptide(L)'
;MKPIAWIFLPFALVLIQSLVSAASSSSSSGSQSSDEAYVTLLYGDEFLLGVRVLGKSIRDTGSNKDMVALISDGVSEYAKKLLESSGVHVVPAQSLPDRCGHVK
;
A
#
# COMPACT_ATOMS: atom_id res chain seq x y z
N MET A 1 31.90 35.31 -39.00
CA MET A 1 31.83 33.84 -38.92
C MET A 1 31.50 33.46 -37.47
N LYS A 2 30.23 33.25 -37.14
CA LYS A 2 29.75 32.81 -35.81
C LYS A 2 28.78 31.60 -35.90
N PRO A 3 29.04 30.55 -36.71
CA PRO A 3 28.08 29.45 -36.86
C PRO A 3 28.17 28.38 -35.76
N ILE A 4 29.22 28.39 -34.94
CA ILE A 4 29.50 27.33 -33.95
C ILE A 4 28.54 27.37 -32.74
N ALA A 5 28.05 28.54 -32.34
CA ALA A 5 27.16 28.66 -31.18
C ALA A 5 25.75 28.08 -31.43
N TRP A 6 25.33 27.93 -32.70
CA TRP A 6 24.00 27.42 -33.04
C TRP A 6 23.92 25.88 -32.99
N ILE A 7 25.06 25.19 -32.99
CA ILE A 7 25.12 23.73 -32.88
C ILE A 7 24.93 23.27 -31.43
N PHE A 8 25.32 24.10 -30.46
CA PHE A 8 25.14 23.80 -29.03
C PHE A 8 23.73 24.08 -28.49
N LEU A 9 22.94 24.90 -29.19
CA LEU A 9 21.55 25.23 -28.83
C LEU A 9 20.60 24.01 -28.84
N PRO A 10 20.58 23.14 -29.88
CA PRO A 10 19.76 21.93 -29.84
C PRO A 10 20.32 20.88 -28.87
N PHE A 11 21.64 20.82 -28.67
CA PHE A 11 22.26 19.85 -27.75
C PHE A 11 21.89 20.13 -26.28
N ALA A 12 21.87 21.41 -25.89
CA ALA A 12 21.38 21.82 -24.57
C ALA A 12 19.88 21.54 -24.39
N LEU A 13 19.06 21.69 -25.43
CA LEU A 13 17.62 21.41 -25.37
C LEU A 13 17.31 19.92 -25.19
N VAL A 14 18.08 19.03 -25.84
CA VAL A 14 17.95 17.56 -25.69
C VAL A 14 18.33 17.11 -24.27
N LEU A 15 19.36 17.72 -23.66
CA LEU A 15 19.75 17.40 -22.28
C LEU A 15 18.66 17.75 -21.26
N ILE A 16 17.91 18.84 -21.49
CA ILE A 16 16.82 19.26 -20.59
C ILE A 16 15.59 18.33 -20.71
N GLN A 17 15.28 17.80 -21.91
CA GLN A 17 14.17 16.85 -22.09
C GLN A 17 14.43 15.48 -21.43
N SER A 18 15.69 15.05 -21.33
CA SER A 18 16.04 13.80 -20.66
C SER A 18 15.78 13.87 -19.15
N LEU A 19 15.92 15.05 -18.53
CA LEU A 19 15.66 15.24 -17.09
C LEU A 19 14.16 15.21 -16.74
N VAL A 20 13.29 15.65 -17.65
CA VAL A 20 11.83 15.67 -17.46
C VAL A 20 11.19 14.27 -17.58
N SER A 21 11.83 13.31 -18.24
CA SER A 21 11.29 11.95 -18.36
C SER A 21 11.54 11.07 -17.12
N ALA A 22 12.47 11.45 -16.24
CA ALA A 22 12.75 10.73 -15.00
C ALA A 22 11.74 11.03 -13.87
N ALA A 23 10.95 12.11 -13.98
CA ALA A 23 10.00 12.54 -12.96
C ALA A 23 8.58 11.95 -13.12
N SER A 24 8.33 11.20 -14.19
CA SER A 24 7.00 10.68 -14.53
C SER A 24 6.97 9.16 -14.58
N SER A 25 7.58 8.53 -13.58
CA SER A 25 7.26 7.14 -13.22
C SER A 25 6.47 7.15 -11.91
N SER A 26 5.32 7.84 -11.93
CA SER A 26 4.24 7.52 -11.00
C SER A 26 3.72 6.14 -11.38
N SER A 27 4.44 5.09 -10.95
CA SER A 27 3.88 3.75 -10.86
C SER A 27 2.69 3.86 -9.90
N SER A 28 1.51 4.08 -10.45
CA SER A 28 0.27 3.77 -9.77
C SER A 28 0.25 2.26 -9.59
N SER A 29 0.98 1.79 -8.57
CA SER A 29 0.78 0.49 -7.96
C SER A 29 -0.57 0.55 -7.23
N GLY A 30 -1.65 0.71 -7.99
CA GLY A 30 -2.95 0.30 -7.52
C GLY A 30 -2.78 -1.16 -7.17
N SER A 31 -2.85 -1.50 -5.88
CA SER A 31 -2.86 -2.87 -5.42
C SER A 31 -3.94 -3.58 -6.23
N GLN A 32 -3.53 -4.44 -7.15
CA GLN A 32 -4.45 -5.37 -7.78
C GLN A 32 -5.01 -6.18 -6.63
N SER A 33 -6.28 -5.95 -6.28
CA SER A 33 -6.94 -6.70 -5.22
C SER A 33 -6.78 -8.18 -5.53
N SER A 34 -6.19 -8.91 -4.61
CA SER A 34 -5.98 -10.34 -4.78
C SER A 34 -7.26 -11.07 -4.41
N ASP A 35 -7.57 -12.17 -5.09
CA ASP A 35 -8.66 -13.06 -4.69
C ASP A 35 -8.41 -13.72 -3.31
N GLU A 36 -7.19 -13.60 -2.78
CA GLU A 36 -6.77 -14.16 -1.51
C GLU A 36 -6.17 -13.07 -0.59
N ALA A 37 -6.42 -13.20 0.72
CA ALA A 37 -5.92 -12.26 1.72
C ALA A 37 -5.35 -12.98 2.94
N TYR A 38 -4.33 -12.37 3.55
CA TYR A 38 -3.88 -12.71 4.89
C TYR A 38 -4.72 -11.98 5.92
N VAL A 39 -5.25 -12.70 6.91
CA VAL A 39 -6.13 -12.17 7.94
C VAL A 39 -5.49 -12.31 9.31
N THR A 40 -5.59 -11.27 10.13
CA THR A 40 -5.24 -11.33 11.55
C THR A 40 -6.29 -10.63 12.40
N LEU A 41 -6.44 -11.04 13.66
CA LEU A 41 -7.30 -10.39 14.65
C LEU A 41 -6.46 -9.46 15.53
N LEU A 42 -6.92 -8.23 15.71
CA LEU A 42 -6.38 -7.23 16.64
C LEU A 42 -7.48 -6.85 17.63
N TYR A 43 -7.31 -7.20 18.90
CA TYR A 43 -8.33 -6.93 19.92
C TYR A 43 -7.97 -5.83 20.93
N GLY A 44 -6.71 -5.39 20.93
CA GLY A 44 -6.20 -4.33 21.79
C GLY A 44 -4.97 -3.65 21.21
N ASP A 45 -4.75 -2.40 21.58
CA ASP A 45 -3.66 -1.56 21.05
C ASP A 45 -2.28 -2.10 21.41
N GLU A 46 -2.16 -2.87 22.49
CA GLU A 46 -0.93 -3.50 22.93
C GLU A 46 -0.34 -4.48 21.89
N PHE A 47 -1.16 -4.99 20.96
CA PHE A 47 -0.71 -5.89 19.90
C PHE A 47 -0.52 -5.20 18.54
N LEU A 48 -0.76 -3.89 18.45
CA LEU A 48 -0.68 -3.13 17.19
C LEU A 48 0.69 -3.28 16.52
N LEU A 49 1.77 -3.21 17.31
CA LEU A 49 3.12 -3.37 16.77
C LEU A 49 3.32 -4.75 16.15
N GLY A 50 2.78 -5.80 16.78
CA GLY A 50 2.83 -7.16 16.27
C GLY A 50 2.16 -7.29 14.89
N VAL A 51 0.97 -6.71 14.73
CA VAL A 51 0.26 -6.72 13.45
C VAL A 51 1.03 -5.97 12.36
N ARG A 52 1.65 -4.82 12.69
CA ARG A 52 2.44 -4.05 11.74
C ARG A 52 3.69 -4.80 11.29
N VAL A 53 4.42 -5.40 12.23
CA VAL A 53 5.61 -6.19 11.92
C VAL A 53 5.25 -7.45 11.13
N LEU A 54 4.13 -8.11 11.46
CA LEU A 54 3.60 -9.23 10.68
C LEU A 54 3.35 -8.82 9.23
N GLY A 55 2.59 -7.74 9.03
CA GLY A 55 2.28 -7.26 7.69
C GLY A 55 3.50 -6.85 6.89
N LYS A 56 4.46 -6.19 7.55
CA LYS A 56 5.75 -5.87 6.95
C LYS A 56 6.52 -7.13 6.53
N SER A 57 6.60 -8.14 7.40
CA SER A 57 7.34 -9.38 7.10
C SER A 57 6.77 -10.11 5.87
N ILE A 58 5.45 -10.20 5.75
CA ILE A 58 4.77 -10.84 4.61
C ILE A 58 5.10 -10.08 3.31
N ARG A 59 5.03 -8.75 3.34
CA ARG A 59 5.38 -7.90 2.18
C ARG A 59 6.86 -7.99 1.81
N ASP A 60 7.74 -7.96 2.81
CA ASP A 60 9.19 -8.05 2.61
C ASP A 60 9.60 -9.41 2.00
N THR A 61 8.80 -10.47 2.20
CA THR A 61 8.98 -11.78 1.53
C THR A 61 8.42 -11.85 0.10
N GLY A 62 7.93 -10.74 -0.46
CA GLY A 62 7.47 -10.63 -1.84
C GLY A 62 5.99 -10.96 -2.06
N SER A 63 5.19 -11.07 -1.01
CA SER A 63 3.74 -11.26 -1.16
C SER A 63 3.06 -10.01 -1.68
N ASN A 64 2.18 -10.19 -2.66
CA ASN A 64 1.29 -9.17 -3.22
C ASN A 64 -0.19 -9.35 -2.78
N LYS A 65 -0.48 -10.34 -1.93
CA LYS A 65 -1.84 -10.58 -1.42
C LYS A 65 -2.28 -9.47 -0.47
N ASP A 66 -3.59 -9.26 -0.42
CA ASP A 66 -4.17 -8.27 0.49
C ASP A 66 -3.96 -8.69 1.95
N MET A 67 -3.94 -7.69 2.84
CA MET A 67 -3.82 -7.93 4.27
C MET A 67 -4.99 -7.26 5.01
N VAL A 68 -5.67 -8.04 5.83
CA VAL A 68 -6.87 -7.61 6.56
C VAL A 68 -6.65 -7.78 8.07
N ALA A 69 -6.92 -6.72 8.82
CA ALA A 69 -6.97 -6.76 10.28
C ALA A 69 -8.44 -6.71 10.72
N LEU A 70 -8.92 -7.81 11.31
CA LEU A 70 -10.18 -7.84 12.05
C LEU A 70 -9.95 -7.11 13.38
N ILE A 71 -10.73 -6.07 13.68
CA ILE A 71 -10.53 -5.25 14.88
C ILE A 71 -11.69 -5.41 15.88
N SER A 72 -11.36 -5.52 17.17
CA SER A 72 -12.36 -5.42 18.25
C SER A 72 -12.56 -3.97 18.69
N ASP A 73 -13.53 -3.75 19.57
CA ASP A 73 -13.85 -2.46 20.19
C ASP A 73 -12.72 -1.89 21.08
N GLY A 74 -11.87 -2.77 21.64
CA GLY A 74 -10.68 -2.39 22.42
C GLY A 74 -9.55 -1.72 21.63
N VAL A 75 -9.68 -1.57 20.31
CA VAL A 75 -8.66 -0.95 19.45
C VAL A 75 -8.98 0.52 19.21
N SER A 76 -8.03 1.42 19.51
CA SER A 76 -8.23 2.85 19.36
C SER A 76 -8.29 3.30 17.89
N GLU A 77 -8.94 4.44 17.65
CA GLU A 77 -8.95 5.08 16.32
C GLU A 77 -7.54 5.44 15.82
N TYR A 78 -6.61 5.72 16.73
CA TYR A 78 -5.22 5.94 16.38
C TYR A 78 -4.61 4.66 15.77
N ALA A 79 -4.80 3.52 16.43
CA ALA A 79 -4.32 2.23 15.95
C ALA A 79 -4.91 1.87 14.57
N LYS A 80 -6.20 2.14 14.34
CA LYS A 80 -6.88 1.89 13.05
C LYS A 80 -6.24 2.69 11.91
N LYS A 81 -6.10 4.01 12.07
CA LYS A 81 -5.43 4.89 11.08
C LYS A 81 -3.98 4.45 10.82
N LEU A 82 -3.33 3.97 11.87
CA LEU A 82 -1.96 3.52 11.80
C LEU A 82 -1.82 2.21 10.98
N LEU A 83 -2.81 1.33 11.04
CA LEU A 83 -2.91 0.13 10.17
C LEU A 83 -3.20 0.48 8.72
N GLU A 84 -4.16 1.37 8.46
CA GLU A 84 -4.52 1.80 7.10
C GLU A 84 -3.33 2.43 6.37
N SER A 85 -2.58 3.31 7.06
CA SER A 85 -1.35 3.89 6.52
C SER A 85 -0.22 2.88 6.30
N SER A 86 -0.31 1.69 6.91
CA SER A 86 0.62 0.57 6.68
C SER A 86 0.15 -0.35 5.54
N GLY A 87 -0.94 -0.01 4.86
CA GLY A 87 -1.55 -0.78 3.78
C GLY A 87 -2.38 -1.97 4.26
N VAL A 88 -2.77 -2.01 5.54
CA VAL A 88 -3.62 -3.06 6.09
C VAL A 88 -5.07 -2.60 6.03
N HIS A 89 -5.96 -3.42 5.46
CA HIS A 89 -7.39 -3.14 5.44
C HIS A 89 -8.03 -3.46 6.79
N VAL A 90 -8.74 -2.51 7.38
CA VAL A 90 -9.32 -2.65 8.72
C VAL A 90 -10.79 -3.03 8.61
N VAL A 91 -11.18 -4.14 9.25
CA VAL A 91 -12.57 -4.66 9.23
C VAL A 91 -13.03 -4.90 10.67
N PRO A 92 -14.20 -4.40 11.10
CA PRO A 92 -14.75 -4.73 12.41
C PRO A 92 -14.99 -6.23 12.59
N ALA A 93 -14.46 -6.83 13.66
CA ALA A 93 -14.65 -8.26 13.95
C ALA A 93 -16.12 -8.60 14.29
N GLN A 94 -16.89 -7.61 14.77
CA GLN A 94 -18.31 -7.75 15.14
C GLN A 94 -19.25 -7.78 13.92
N SER A 95 -18.72 -7.78 12.67
CA SER A 95 -19.53 -7.86 11.45
C SER A 95 -19.47 -9.23 10.77
N LEU A 96 -19.60 -10.34 11.51
CA LEU A 96 -20.11 -11.56 10.90
C LEU A 96 -21.65 -11.46 10.86
N PRO A 97 -22.29 -11.12 9.73
CA PRO A 97 -23.69 -11.44 9.58
C PRO A 97 -23.83 -12.96 9.74
N ASP A 98 -24.85 -13.40 10.47
CA ASP A 98 -25.28 -14.79 10.64
C ASP A 98 -25.67 -15.44 9.29
N ARG A 99 -24.75 -15.55 8.34
CA ARG A 99 -24.84 -16.48 7.22
C ARG A 99 -24.10 -17.76 7.57
N CYS A 100 -24.43 -18.32 8.73
CA CYS A 100 -24.43 -19.77 8.85
C CYS A 100 -25.60 -20.25 7.98
N GLY A 101 -25.28 -20.60 6.73
CA GLY A 101 -26.26 -21.16 5.81
C GLY A 101 -26.96 -22.33 6.47
N HIS A 102 -28.28 -22.28 6.47
CA HIS A 102 -29.13 -23.44 6.70
C HIS A 102 -28.77 -24.47 5.63
N VAL A 103 -27.87 -25.41 5.98
CA VAL A 103 -27.61 -26.60 5.17
C VAL A 103 -28.85 -27.46 5.32
N LYS A 104 -29.58 -27.59 4.22
CA LYS A 104 -30.82 -28.34 4.08
C LYS A 104 -30.60 -29.83 4.28
#